data_AF-A0A2X1QKU7-F1
#
_entry.id   AF-A0A2X1QKU7-F1
#
_cell.length_a   1.000
_cell.length_b   1.000
_cell.length_c   1.000
_cell.angle_alpha   90.00
_cell.angle_beta   90.00
_cell.angle_gamma   90.00
#
_symmetry.space_group_name_H-M   'P 1'
#
loop_
_entity.id
_entity.type
_entity.pdbx_description
1 polymer ?
#
loop_
_entity_poly.entity_id
_entity_poly.type
_entity_poly.pdbx_seq_one_letter_code
_entity_poly.pdbx_strand_id
1 'polypeptide(L)' 'MNLDNQIAVITGGASGMGKACAQALTARGVRVVIWINR' A
#
# COMPACT_ATOMS: atom_id res chain seq x y z
N MET A 1 -15.92 0.14 -3.37
CA MET A 1 -15.24 1.43 -3.13
C MET A 1 -14.52 1.80 -4.40
N ASN A 2 -14.70 3.01 -4.92
CA ASN A 2 -13.86 3.50 -6.01
C ASN A 2 -12.51 3.96 -5.41
N LEU A 3 -11.39 3.48 -5.97
CA LEU A 3 -10.03 3.80 -5.53
C LEU A 3 -9.21 4.52 -6.61
N ASP A 4 -9.85 4.93 -7.70
CA ASP A 4 -9.21 5.62 -8.81
C ASP A 4 -8.48 6.88 -8.31
N ASN A 5 -7.26 7.09 -8.79
CA ASN A 5 -6.37 8.21 -8.45
C ASN A 5 -5.95 8.34 -6.97
N GLN A 6 -6.27 7.37 -6.12
CA GLN A 6 -5.89 7.40 -4.71
C GLN A 6 -4.41 7.03 -4.50
N ILE A 7 -3.86 7.55 -3.40
CA ILE A 7 -2.56 7.16 -2.86
C ILE A 7 -2.78 6.48 -1.50
N ALA A 8 -2.17 5.32 -1.28
CA ALA A 8 -2.14 4.66 0.01
C ALA A 8 -0.75 4.79 0.64
N VAL A 9 -0.70 5.32 1.87
CA VAL A 9 0.52 5.33 2.69
C VAL A 9 0.43 4.17 3.68
N ILE A 10 1.38 3.24 3.61
CA ILE A 10 1.35 2.01 4.40
C ILE A 10 2.55 1.99 5.33
N THR A 11 2.27 2.03 6.65
CA THR A 11 3.26 1.78 7.68
C THR A 11 3.46 0.28 7.88
N GLY A 12 4.71 -0.16 8.14
CA GLY A 12 5.03 -1.59 8.24
C GLY A 12 4.87 -2.36 6.91
N GLY A 13 4.81 -1.67 5.78
CA GLY A 13 4.60 -2.27 4.45
C GLY A 13 5.74 -3.15 3.92
N ALA A 14 6.89 -3.20 4.61
CA ALA A 14 8.06 -3.95 4.18
C ALA A 14 7.91 -5.49 4.33
N SER A 15 6.98 -5.96 5.19
CA SER A 15 6.84 -7.39 5.49
C SER A 15 5.42 -7.77 5.93
N GLY A 16 5.15 -9.07 5.98
CA GLY A 16 3.91 -9.63 6.56
C GLY A 16 2.64 -9.03 5.95
N MET A 17 1.67 -8.72 6.82
CA MET A 17 0.39 -8.15 6.40
C MET A 17 0.53 -6.81 5.66
N GLY A 18 1.44 -5.94 6.10
CA GLY A 18 1.65 -4.63 5.45
C GLY A 18 2.07 -4.79 3.99
N LYS A 19 2.96 -5.75 3.70
CA LYS A 19 3.37 -6.09 2.34
C LYS A 19 2.22 -6.64 1.50
N ALA A 20 1.39 -7.53 2.07
CA ALA A 20 0.23 -8.08 1.39
C ALA A 20 -0.79 -6.98 1.03
N CYS A 21 -1.04 -6.03 1.94
CA CYS A 21 -1.88 -4.87 1.66
C CYS A 21 -1.32 -3.98 0.55
N ALA A 22 -0.01 -3.71 0.57
CA ALA A 22 0.66 -2.93 -0.48
C ALA A 22 0.46 -3.58 -1.85
N GLN A 23 0.70 -4.89 -1.97
CA GLN A 23 0.54 -5.64 -3.20
C GLN A 23 -0.92 -5.62 -3.70
N ALA A 24 -1.89 -5.85 -2.80
CA ALA A 24 -3.30 -5.86 -3.15
C ALA A 24 -3.80 -4.49 -3.64
N LEU A 25 -3.32 -3.39 -3.05
CA LEU A 25 -3.69 -2.03 -3.45
C LEU A 25 -3.02 -1.63 -4.77
N THR A 26 -1.73 -1.95 -4.94
CA THR A 26 -1.03 -1.73 -6.22
C THR A 26 -1.69 -2.50 -7.36
N ALA A 27 -2.11 -3.74 -7.14
CA ALA A 27 -2.83 -4.53 -8.15
C ALA A 27 -4.16 -3.92 -8.60
N ARG A 28 -4.73 -2.99 -7.81
CA ARG A 28 -5.96 -2.24 -8.13
C ARG A 28 -5.68 -0.86 -8.73
N GLY A 29 -4.43 -0.56 -9.09
CA GLY A 29 -4.04 0.72 -9.67
C GLY A 29 -3.80 1.85 -8.65
N VAL A 30 -3.84 1.54 -7.35
CA VAL A 30 -3.56 2.51 -6.29
C VAL A 30 -2.05 2.75 -6.22
N ARG A 31 -1.64 4.02 -6.19
CA ARG A 31 -0.24 4.36 -5.94
C ARG A 31 0.07 4.13 -4.46
N VAL A 32 1.05 3.28 -4.17
CA VAL A 32 1.38 2.91 -2.79
C VAL A 32 2.72 3.51 -2.40
N VAL A 33 2.77 4.14 -1.23
CA VAL A 33 4.00 4.59 -0.57
C VAL A 33 4.18 3.75 0.69
N ILE A 34 5.30 3.05 0.79
CA ILE A 34 5.67 2.33 2.01
C ILE A 34 6.49 3.28 2.88
N TRP A 35 6.02 3.53 4.09
CA TRP A 35 6.73 4.35 5.08
C TRP A 35 7.16 3.47 6.26
N ILE A 36 8.47 3.35 6.50
CA ILE A 36 9.00 2.65 7.67
C ILE A 36 9.94 3.60 8.40
N ASN A 37 9.86 3.63 9.72
CA ASN A 37 10.82 4.31 10.57
C ASN A 37 11.65 3.22 11.27
N ARG A 38 12.79 2.87 10.68
CA ARG A 38 13.82 2.02 11.26
C ARG A 38 15.17 2.69 11.06
#